data_AF-A0A0L0S784-F1
#
_entry.id   AF-A0A0L0S784-F1
#
_cell.length_a   1.000
_cell.length_b   1.000
_cell.length_c   1.000
_cell.angle_alpha   90.00
_cell.angle_beta   90.00
_cell.angle_gamma   90.00
#
_symmetry.space_group_name_H-M   'P 1'
#
loop_
_entity.id
_entity.type
_entity.pdbx_description
1 polymer ?
#
loop_
_entity_poly.entity_id
_entity_poly.type
_entity_poly.pdbx_seq_one_letter_code
_entity_poly.pdbx_strand_id
1 'polypeptide(L)'
;MHHDFEGELVLKDNGMDVKDAHVLFIYGKDKDSYWSGQHLCDQVLYHMLTMFQALHPASIDDRKVMGIWIFDNVTSHTVFAPSALIEQLLNVNNSGVNVPKMQATTWHNSEKVEHAQSLQWPDRVQKGMHTILLEHGLPVESKVRWYILCNGSVKKDLDQYSHTDCCLLHILELQPDFVGQKSEFEELLKAQGQCIMFLPNH
;
A
#
# COMPACT_ATOMS: atom_id res chain seq x y z
N MET A 1 34.79 9.28 -6.17
CA MET A 1 33.61 9.99 -6.69
C MET A 1 34.11 11.00 -7.70
N HIS A 2 33.63 10.92 -8.95
CA HIS A 2 34.03 11.84 -10.02
C HIS A 2 32.78 12.63 -10.38
N HIS A 3 32.87 13.96 -10.35
CA HIS A 3 31.84 14.83 -10.89
C HIS A 3 32.18 15.06 -12.37
N ASP A 4 31.32 14.60 -13.27
CA ASP A 4 31.42 15.03 -14.67
C ASP A 4 30.68 16.38 -14.83
N PHE A 5 31.13 17.17 -15.81
CA PHE A 5 30.81 18.59 -16.00
C PHE A 5 29.32 18.90 -16.28
N GLU A 6 28.42 17.92 -16.28
CA GLU A 6 26.98 18.08 -16.48
C GLU A 6 26.14 17.95 -15.18
N GLY A 7 26.78 17.73 -14.02
CA GLY A 7 26.08 17.71 -12.73
C GLY A 7 25.45 16.35 -12.36
N GLU A 8 25.70 15.30 -13.14
CA GLU A 8 25.26 13.94 -12.85
C GLU A 8 26.21 13.24 -11.85
N LEU A 9 25.63 12.56 -10.86
CA LEU A 9 26.38 11.77 -9.90
C LEU A 9 26.50 10.32 -10.39
N VAL A 10 27.69 9.95 -10.87
CA VAL A 10 27.98 8.59 -11.32
C VAL A 10 28.76 7.84 -10.24
N LEU A 11 28.21 6.74 -9.74
CA LEU A 11 28.90 5.84 -8.82
C LEU A 11 29.56 4.71 -9.60
N LYS A 12 30.90 4.67 -9.53
CA LYS A 12 31.70 3.56 -10.03
C LYS A 12 32.05 2.67 -8.84
N ASP A 13 31.29 1.61 -8.62
CA ASP A 13 31.72 0.52 -7.73
C ASP A 13 32.16 -0.68 -8.58
N ASN A 14 33.12 -1.46 -8.08
CA ASN A 14 33.89 -2.51 -8.80
C ASN A 14 33.02 -3.66 -9.36
N GLY A 15 32.16 -3.37 -10.34
CA GLY A 15 31.30 -4.33 -11.04
C GLY A 15 29.86 -3.88 -11.29
N MET A 16 29.39 -2.76 -10.72
CA MET A 16 28.06 -2.19 -11.00
C MET A 16 28.17 -0.69 -11.25
N ASP A 17 27.99 -0.30 -12.52
CA ASP A 17 27.80 1.11 -12.91
C ASP A 17 26.39 1.55 -12.49
N VAL A 18 26.24 2.25 -11.35
CA VAL A 18 24.99 2.96 -11.04
C VAL A 18 25.09 4.32 -11.70
N LYS A 19 24.53 4.41 -12.91
CA LYS A 19 24.74 5.55 -13.81
C LYS A 19 23.92 6.79 -13.46
N ASP A 20 22.71 6.61 -12.92
CA ASP A 20 21.84 7.74 -12.55
C ASP A 20 20.66 7.32 -11.65
N ALA A 21 20.03 8.30 -11.00
CA ALA A 21 18.78 8.22 -10.27
C ALA A 21 17.55 8.27 -11.19
N HIS A 22 17.70 8.76 -12.43
CA HIS A 22 16.61 8.83 -13.40
C HIS A 22 16.53 7.57 -14.28
N VAL A 23 15.30 7.17 -14.63
CA VAL A 23 15.03 6.09 -15.59
C VAL A 23 14.24 6.66 -16.76
N LEU A 24 14.76 6.52 -17.98
CA LEU A 24 14.07 6.95 -19.20
C LEU A 24 13.15 5.82 -19.69
N PHE A 25 11.84 6.09 -19.73
CA PHE A 25 10.87 5.18 -20.32
C PHE A 25 10.57 5.59 -21.76
N ILE A 26 10.77 4.66 -22.71
CA ILE A 26 10.47 4.93 -24.12
C ILE A 26 9.17 4.22 -24.51
N TYR A 27 8.11 4.97 -24.81
CA TYR A 27 6.83 4.39 -25.24
C TYR A 27 6.87 3.83 -26.67
N GLY A 28 6.26 2.66 -26.91
CA GLY A 28 6.07 2.09 -28.25
C GLY A 28 5.71 0.60 -28.29
N LYS A 29 5.32 0.12 -29.48
CA LYS A 29 4.81 -1.25 -29.73
C LYS A 29 5.82 -2.38 -29.42
N ASP A 30 7.10 -2.04 -29.33
CA ASP A 30 8.22 -2.95 -29.03
C ASP A 30 9.19 -2.34 -28.00
N LYS A 31 8.68 -1.56 -27.04
CA LYS A 31 9.49 -0.83 -26.06
C LYS A 31 8.99 -1.04 -24.63
N ASP A 32 9.61 -0.35 -23.67
CA ASP A 32 9.28 -0.44 -22.25
C ASP A 32 7.77 -0.26 -22.06
N SER A 33 7.19 -1.17 -21.28
CA SER A 33 5.76 -1.16 -20.97
C SER A 33 5.35 0.16 -20.30
N TYR A 34 4.05 0.36 -20.08
CA TYR A 34 3.59 1.54 -19.33
C TYR A 34 4.29 1.64 -17.96
N TRP A 35 4.60 2.87 -17.55
CA TRP A 35 5.06 3.15 -16.20
C TRP A 35 4.08 2.58 -15.18
N SER A 36 4.62 1.90 -14.16
CA SER A 36 3.86 1.19 -13.14
C SER A 36 4.46 1.54 -11.79
N GLY A 37 3.72 1.35 -10.69
CA GLY A 37 4.32 1.59 -9.37
C GLY A 37 5.43 0.60 -9.01
N GLN A 38 5.51 -0.58 -9.66
CA GLN A 38 6.70 -1.43 -9.53
C GLN A 38 7.94 -0.72 -10.09
N HIS A 39 7.81 -0.04 -11.23
CA HIS A 39 8.93 0.74 -11.80
C HIS A 39 9.36 1.89 -10.87
N LEU A 40 8.41 2.51 -10.14
CA LEU A 40 8.74 3.46 -9.09
C LEU A 40 9.51 2.81 -7.95
N CYS A 41 9.01 1.69 -7.41
CA CYS A 41 9.69 0.95 -6.35
C CYS A 41 11.13 0.64 -6.77
N ASP A 42 11.31 0.11 -7.98
CA ASP A 42 12.61 -0.26 -8.50
C ASP A 42 13.53 0.97 -8.64
N GLN A 43 13.03 2.07 -9.22
CA GLN A 43 13.79 3.31 -9.35
C GLN A 43 14.25 3.84 -7.98
N VAL A 44 13.34 3.95 -7.02
CA VAL A 44 13.67 4.56 -5.73
C VAL A 44 14.57 3.65 -4.92
N LEU A 45 14.26 2.35 -4.83
CA LEU A 45 14.99 1.41 -3.97
C LEU A 45 16.36 1.06 -4.53
N TYR A 46 16.48 0.85 -5.84
CA TYR A 46 17.73 0.39 -6.44
C TYR A 46 18.61 1.50 -6.98
N HIS A 47 18.04 2.63 -7.39
CA HIS A 47 18.83 3.75 -7.91
C HIS A 47 18.96 4.85 -6.87
N MET A 48 17.86 5.47 -6.46
CA MET A 48 17.93 6.67 -5.61
C MET A 48 18.49 6.37 -4.23
N LEU A 49 18.03 5.30 -3.57
CA LEU A 49 18.49 4.93 -2.24
C LEU A 49 19.97 4.52 -2.25
N THR A 50 20.39 3.74 -3.25
CA THR A 50 21.80 3.37 -3.45
C THR A 50 22.68 4.61 -3.59
N MET A 51 22.23 5.59 -4.40
CA MET A 51 22.96 6.85 -4.56
C MET A 51 23.01 7.68 -3.28
N PHE A 52 21.88 7.79 -2.58
CA PHE A 52 21.79 8.48 -1.30
C PHE A 52 22.74 7.88 -0.27
N GLN A 53 22.78 6.55 -0.14
CA GLN A 53 23.67 5.85 0.79
C GLN A 53 25.14 6.03 0.45
N ALA A 54 25.49 6.09 -0.84
CA ALA A 54 26.87 6.33 -1.27
C ALA A 54 27.31 7.79 -1.10
N LEU A 55 26.38 8.74 -1.24
CA LEU A 55 26.60 10.16 -0.96
C LEU A 55 26.73 10.46 0.54
N HIS A 56 26.05 9.65 1.36
CA HIS A 56 26.03 9.80 2.80
C HIS A 56 26.45 8.49 3.49
N PRO A 57 27.71 8.06 3.34
CA PRO A 57 28.19 6.81 3.88
C PRO A 57 28.16 6.84 5.42
N ALA A 58 27.62 5.79 6.01
CA ALA A 58 27.48 5.64 7.47
C ALA A 58 28.83 5.58 8.22
N SER A 59 29.95 5.45 7.50
CA SER A 59 31.28 5.16 8.03
C SER A 59 31.96 6.33 8.74
N ILE A 60 31.38 7.52 8.74
CA ILE A 60 32.03 8.69 9.36
C ILE A 60 31.77 8.73 10.87
N ASP A 61 30.70 8.13 11.42
CA ASP A 61 30.36 8.29 12.86
C ASP A 61 29.34 7.27 13.45
N ASP A 62 29.18 6.04 12.90
CA ASP A 62 28.14 5.07 13.32
C ASP A 62 26.68 5.60 13.24
N ARG A 63 26.48 6.75 12.60
CA ARG A 63 25.14 7.35 12.42
C ARG A 63 24.47 6.72 11.21
N LYS A 64 23.33 6.09 11.43
CA LYS A 64 22.42 5.69 10.34
C LYS A 64 21.88 6.95 9.68
N VAL A 65 22.14 7.12 8.39
CA VAL A 65 21.61 8.25 7.62
C VAL A 65 20.17 7.95 7.22
N MET A 66 19.29 8.88 7.56
CA MET A 66 17.86 8.81 7.29
C MET A 66 17.47 9.95 6.34
N GLY A 67 16.97 9.59 5.17
CA GLY A 67 16.34 10.50 4.23
C GLY A 67 14.85 10.66 4.52
N ILE A 68 14.33 11.87 4.26
CA ILE A 68 12.90 12.13 4.18
C ILE A 68 12.55 12.21 2.70
N TRP A 69 11.73 11.26 2.25
CA TRP A 69 11.32 11.10 0.86
C TRP A 69 9.88 11.60 0.71
N ILE A 70 9.69 12.64 -0.08
CA ILE A 70 8.40 13.30 -0.25
C ILE A 70 7.91 13.03 -1.67
N PHE A 71 6.72 12.44 -1.77
CA PHE A 71 6.09 12.11 -3.05
C PHE A 71 4.75 12.84 -3.19
N ASP A 72 4.39 13.22 -4.41
CA ASP A 72 3.02 13.59 -4.74
C ASP A 72 2.10 12.36 -4.58
N ASN A 73 0.81 12.61 -4.34
CA ASN A 73 -0.15 11.56 -4.03
C ASN A 73 -0.82 11.03 -5.30
N VAL A 74 0.02 10.65 -6.27
CA VAL A 74 -0.41 10.02 -7.50
C VAL A 74 -0.66 8.52 -7.27
N THR A 75 -1.67 7.98 -7.93
CA THR A 75 -2.09 6.57 -7.79
C THR A 75 -1.01 5.56 -8.20
N SER A 76 0.03 5.97 -8.94
CA SER A 76 1.20 5.11 -9.19
C SER A 76 2.00 4.79 -7.94
N HIS A 77 1.83 5.54 -6.84
CA HIS A 77 2.54 5.33 -5.57
C HIS A 77 1.77 4.39 -4.62
N THR A 78 0.53 4.04 -4.97
CA THR A 78 -0.35 3.15 -4.21
C THR A 78 -0.30 1.73 -4.77
N VAL A 79 0.90 1.21 -5.04
CA VAL A 79 1.07 -0.23 -5.26
C VAL A 79 1.10 -0.90 -3.91
N PHE A 80 0.21 -1.87 -3.72
CA PHE A 80 0.10 -2.65 -2.50
C PHE A 80 0.70 -4.04 -2.72
N ALA A 81 1.22 -4.61 -1.64
CA ALA A 81 1.74 -5.97 -1.68
C ALA A 81 0.62 -6.94 -2.09
N PRO A 82 0.93 -8.08 -2.73
CA PRO A 82 -0.09 -9.06 -3.14
C PRO A 82 -0.96 -9.59 -2.00
N SER A 83 -0.47 -9.52 -0.77
CA SER A 83 -1.16 -9.92 0.46
C SER A 83 -1.73 -8.75 1.27
N ALA A 84 -1.69 -7.52 0.76
CA ALA A 84 -2.18 -6.34 1.46
C ALA A 84 -3.70 -6.43 1.73
N LEU A 85 -4.12 -5.71 2.78
CA LEU A 85 -5.51 -5.50 3.15
C LEU A 85 -6.17 -4.53 2.14
N ILE A 86 -6.90 -5.07 1.16
CA ILE A 86 -7.55 -4.27 0.11
C ILE A 86 -9.02 -4.65 0.00
N GLU A 87 -9.88 -3.94 0.72
CA GLU A 87 -11.30 -4.23 0.85
C GLU A 87 -12.01 -4.42 -0.50
N GLN A 88 -11.65 -3.67 -1.55
CA GLN A 88 -12.28 -3.78 -2.87
C GLN A 88 -12.04 -5.14 -3.55
N LEU A 89 -11.04 -5.91 -3.11
CA LEU A 89 -10.72 -7.22 -3.66
C LEU A 89 -11.37 -8.37 -2.89
N LEU A 90 -12.08 -8.09 -1.79
CA LEU A 90 -12.79 -9.11 -1.01
C LEU A 90 -14.18 -9.39 -1.58
N ASN A 91 -14.61 -10.64 -1.43
CA ASN A 91 -16.00 -11.02 -1.61
C ASN A 91 -16.79 -10.78 -0.32
N VAL A 92 -18.11 -10.64 -0.44
CA VAL A 92 -19.01 -10.64 0.72
C VAL A 92 -18.92 -11.96 1.49
N ASN A 93 -18.94 -13.07 0.76
CA ASN A 93 -18.83 -14.42 1.29
C ASN A 93 -17.39 -14.92 1.24
N ASN A 94 -17.11 -15.98 2.01
CA ASN A 94 -15.82 -16.65 1.99
C ASN A 94 -15.50 -17.23 0.61
N SER A 95 -14.20 -17.32 0.31
CA SER A 95 -13.67 -17.88 -0.93
C SER A 95 -14.02 -17.08 -2.20
N GLY A 96 -13.50 -17.55 -3.34
CA GLY A 96 -13.68 -16.98 -4.66
C GLY A 96 -12.49 -17.30 -5.56
N VAL A 97 -12.75 -17.50 -6.86
CA VAL A 97 -11.73 -17.97 -7.81
C VAL A 97 -10.56 -16.99 -7.95
N ASN A 98 -10.84 -15.68 -7.88
CA ASN A 98 -9.86 -14.61 -8.09
C ASN A 98 -9.71 -13.70 -6.87
N VAL A 99 -9.99 -14.21 -5.66
CA VAL A 99 -9.84 -13.42 -4.43
C VAL A 99 -8.41 -13.57 -3.90
N PRO A 100 -7.65 -12.46 -3.75
CA PRO A 100 -6.29 -12.51 -3.21
C PRO A 100 -6.29 -13.00 -1.75
N LYS A 101 -5.15 -13.59 -1.36
CA LYS A 101 -4.93 -14.07 0.01
C LYS A 101 -4.31 -12.96 0.83
N MET A 102 -5.11 -12.34 1.69
CA MET A 102 -4.65 -11.23 2.52
C MET A 102 -3.92 -11.74 3.75
N GLN A 103 -2.95 -10.95 4.20
CA GLN A 103 -2.18 -11.23 5.40
C GLN A 103 -3.04 -11.09 6.67
N ALA A 104 -2.54 -11.66 7.78
CA ALA A 104 -3.13 -11.42 9.08
C ALA A 104 -2.91 -9.96 9.50
N THR A 105 -3.82 -9.46 10.31
CA THR A 105 -3.83 -8.06 10.77
C THR A 105 -4.11 -7.97 12.27
N THR A 106 -4.01 -6.77 12.80
CA THR A 106 -4.43 -6.40 14.16
C THR A 106 -5.43 -5.27 14.06
N TRP A 107 -6.57 -5.40 14.71
CA TRP A 107 -7.59 -4.36 14.77
C TRP A 107 -7.89 -3.98 16.22
N HIS A 108 -8.50 -2.83 16.42
CA HIS A 108 -8.91 -2.35 17.74
C HIS A 108 -10.42 -2.33 17.87
N ASN A 109 -10.94 -2.89 18.97
CA ASN A 109 -12.37 -2.78 19.26
C ASN A 109 -12.75 -1.39 19.80
N SER A 110 -14.03 -1.18 20.10
CA SER A 110 -14.55 0.07 20.67
C SER A 110 -13.89 0.46 22.01
N GLU A 111 -13.35 -0.51 22.73
CA GLU A 111 -12.62 -0.34 23.99
C GLU A 111 -11.11 -0.10 23.78
N LYS A 112 -10.66 0.02 22.52
CA LYS A 112 -9.24 0.17 22.11
C LYS A 112 -8.35 -1.02 22.51
N VAL A 113 -8.95 -2.20 22.71
CA VAL A 113 -8.20 -3.44 22.89
C VAL A 113 -7.78 -3.95 21.52
N GLU A 114 -6.49 -4.28 21.38
CA GLU A 114 -5.93 -4.86 20.17
C GLU A 114 -6.29 -6.35 20.06
N HIS A 115 -6.71 -6.77 18.87
CA HIS A 115 -7.07 -8.15 18.55
C HIS A 115 -6.33 -8.59 17.29
N ALA A 116 -5.63 -9.72 17.37
CA ALA A 116 -5.05 -10.36 16.20
C ALA A 116 -6.16 -11.05 15.38
N GLN A 117 -6.14 -10.86 14.08
CA GLN A 117 -7.11 -11.45 13.15
C GLN A 117 -6.41 -12.11 11.98
N SER A 118 -6.67 -13.41 11.80
CA SER A 118 -6.37 -14.10 10.55
C SER A 118 -7.47 -13.80 9.53
N LEU A 119 -7.10 -13.29 8.36
CA LEU A 119 -8.03 -13.13 7.23
C LEU A 119 -8.22 -14.40 6.40
N GLN A 120 -7.56 -15.48 6.80
CA GLN A 120 -7.67 -16.79 6.18
C GLN A 120 -8.10 -17.82 7.22
N TRP A 121 -8.89 -18.80 6.77
CA TRP A 121 -9.16 -20.01 7.52
C TRP A 121 -7.91 -20.92 7.56
N PRO A 122 -7.83 -21.91 8.48
CA PRO A 122 -6.69 -22.83 8.55
C PRO A 122 -6.39 -23.59 7.25
N ASP A 123 -7.40 -23.79 6.40
CA ASP A 123 -7.29 -24.40 5.07
C ASP A 123 -6.85 -23.40 3.97
N ARG A 124 -6.45 -22.18 4.37
CA ARG A 124 -6.05 -21.05 3.51
C ARG A 124 -7.19 -20.48 2.67
N VAL A 125 -8.45 -20.75 3.00
CA VAL A 125 -9.59 -20.07 2.36
C VAL A 125 -9.67 -18.62 2.86
N GLN A 126 -9.81 -17.67 1.93
CA GLN A 126 -9.91 -16.25 2.27
C GLN A 126 -11.28 -15.98 2.90
N LYS A 127 -11.30 -15.28 4.03
CA LYS A 127 -12.54 -14.81 4.67
C LYS A 127 -13.18 -13.69 3.85
N GLY A 128 -14.50 -13.71 3.76
CA GLY A 128 -15.27 -12.63 3.16
C GLY A 128 -15.52 -11.48 4.13
N MET A 129 -15.92 -10.32 3.59
CA MET A 129 -16.21 -9.11 4.36
C MET A 129 -17.18 -9.36 5.52
N HIS A 130 -18.22 -10.17 5.30
CA HIS A 130 -19.21 -10.49 6.33
C HIS A 130 -18.58 -11.19 7.54
N THR A 131 -17.73 -12.19 7.30
CA THR A 131 -17.04 -12.91 8.39
C THR A 131 -16.07 -11.98 9.13
N ILE A 132 -15.31 -11.17 8.40
CA ILE A 132 -14.34 -10.24 8.99
C ILE A 132 -15.04 -9.23 9.91
N LEU A 133 -16.13 -8.62 9.43
CA LEU A 133 -16.89 -7.63 10.20
C LEU A 133 -17.62 -8.24 11.41
N LEU A 134 -18.13 -9.46 11.30
CA LEU A 134 -18.67 -10.18 12.46
C LEU A 134 -17.61 -10.44 13.53
N GLU A 135 -16.39 -10.80 13.11
CA GLU A 135 -15.26 -10.97 14.04
C GLU A 135 -14.84 -9.65 14.69
N HIS A 136 -15.07 -8.51 14.02
CA HIS A 136 -14.88 -7.17 14.60
C HIS A 136 -15.98 -6.79 15.61
N GLY A 137 -16.98 -7.65 15.82
CA GLY A 137 -18.13 -7.38 16.68
C GLY A 137 -19.10 -6.35 16.09
N LEU A 138 -19.04 -6.11 14.78
CA LEU A 138 -19.90 -5.14 14.12
C LEU A 138 -21.23 -5.80 13.73
N PRO A 139 -22.37 -5.14 13.99
CA PRO A 139 -23.68 -5.71 13.71
C PRO A 139 -23.90 -5.79 12.20
N VAL A 140 -23.71 -6.98 11.63
CA VAL A 140 -24.08 -7.27 10.24
C VAL A 140 -25.55 -7.71 10.21
N GLU A 141 -26.45 -6.83 10.66
CA GLU A 141 -27.88 -7.12 10.65
C GLU A 141 -28.44 -7.17 9.21
N SER A 142 -29.56 -7.87 9.03
CA SER A 142 -30.31 -8.01 7.77
C SER A 142 -30.67 -6.71 7.02
N LYS A 143 -30.46 -5.55 7.65
CA LYS A 143 -30.69 -4.21 7.08
C LYS A 143 -29.44 -3.57 6.46
N VAL A 144 -28.24 -4.09 6.72
CA VAL A 144 -27.03 -3.75 5.96
C VAL A 144 -27.14 -4.49 4.64
N ARG A 145 -27.17 -3.75 3.53
CA ARG A 145 -27.34 -4.40 2.23
C ARG A 145 -26.11 -5.26 1.95
N TRP A 146 -26.35 -6.53 1.61
CA TRP A 146 -25.36 -7.53 1.19
C TRP A 146 -24.66 -7.19 -0.15
N TYR A 147 -24.64 -5.93 -0.56
CA TYR A 147 -23.97 -5.50 -1.79
C TYR A 147 -22.52 -5.15 -1.49
N ILE A 148 -21.64 -5.64 -2.36
CA ILE A 148 -20.20 -5.29 -2.40
C ILE A 148 -20.02 -3.78 -2.55
N LEU A 149 -20.95 -3.07 -3.19
CA LEU A 149 -20.87 -1.63 -3.47
C LEU A 149 -22.21 -0.93 -3.26
N CYS A 150 -22.18 0.32 -2.82
CA CYS A 150 -23.30 1.24 -3.00
C CYS A 150 -23.48 1.51 -4.50
N ASN A 151 -24.28 0.72 -5.21
CA ASN A 151 -24.75 1.10 -6.53
C ASN A 151 -25.56 2.39 -6.36
N GLY A 152 -25.06 3.52 -6.85
CA GLY A 152 -25.63 4.87 -6.72
C GLY A 152 -27.09 5.04 -7.20
N SER A 153 -27.75 3.97 -7.59
CA SER A 153 -29.16 3.82 -7.94
C SER A 153 -30.10 3.66 -6.73
N VAL A 154 -29.57 3.54 -5.52
CA VAL A 154 -30.38 3.45 -4.31
C VAL A 154 -30.53 4.83 -3.69
N LYS A 155 -31.76 5.35 -3.62
CA LYS A 155 -32.09 6.50 -2.75
C LYS A 155 -31.61 6.17 -1.34
N LYS A 156 -30.53 6.81 -0.91
CA LYS A 156 -30.07 6.79 0.48
C LYS A 156 -31.17 7.46 1.28
N ASP A 157 -31.88 6.69 2.10
CA ASP A 157 -32.69 7.28 3.15
C ASP A 157 -31.71 7.73 4.23
N LEU A 158 -31.30 9.00 4.17
CA LEU A 158 -30.31 9.59 5.08
C LEU A 158 -30.79 9.60 6.54
N ASP A 159 -32.09 9.38 6.76
CA ASP A 159 -32.68 9.23 8.09
C ASP A 159 -32.48 7.81 8.67
N GLN A 160 -32.11 6.82 7.84
CA GLN A 160 -31.93 5.41 8.25
C GLN A 160 -30.48 4.92 8.28
N TYR A 161 -29.56 5.61 7.58
CA TYR A 161 -28.16 5.18 7.44
C TYR A 161 -27.23 6.35 7.73
N SER A 162 -26.22 6.10 8.56
CA SER A 162 -25.09 7.02 8.64
C SER A 162 -24.29 6.92 7.33
N HIS A 163 -23.58 7.98 6.95
CA HIS A 163 -22.72 7.92 5.76
C HIS A 163 -21.65 6.81 5.86
N THR A 164 -21.40 6.28 7.06
CA THR A 164 -20.37 5.31 7.42
C THR A 164 -20.83 3.85 7.50
N ASP A 165 -22.13 3.53 7.37
CA ASP A 165 -22.67 2.17 7.56
C ASP A 165 -23.52 1.64 6.38
N CYS A 166 -23.38 2.24 5.20
CA CYS A 166 -24.27 1.95 4.07
C CYS A 166 -24.10 0.55 3.43
N CYS A 167 -22.88 -0.02 3.46
CA CYS A 167 -22.57 -1.35 2.94
C CYS A 167 -21.32 -1.94 3.61
N LEU A 168 -21.14 -3.26 3.47
CA LEU A 168 -20.00 -3.98 4.07
C LEU A 168 -18.64 -3.42 3.63
N LEU A 169 -18.50 -3.06 2.35
CA LEU A 169 -17.27 -2.45 1.84
C LEU A 169 -16.94 -1.16 2.57
N HIS A 170 -17.91 -0.25 2.73
CA HIS A 170 -17.64 1.05 3.34
C HIS A 170 -17.39 0.94 4.84
N ILE A 171 -18.10 0.03 5.53
CA ILE A 171 -17.81 -0.28 6.93
C ILE A 171 -16.38 -0.81 7.07
N LEU A 172 -15.95 -1.69 6.14
CA LEU A 172 -14.63 -2.30 6.14
C LEU A 172 -13.51 -1.30 5.79
N GLU A 173 -13.73 -0.46 4.78
CA GLU A 173 -12.84 0.64 4.36
C GLU A 173 -12.54 1.61 5.52
N LEU A 174 -13.49 1.78 6.43
CA LEU A 174 -13.34 2.63 7.62
C LEU A 174 -12.71 1.91 8.81
N GLN A 175 -12.43 0.61 8.72
CA GLN A 175 -11.76 -0.11 9.80
C GLN A 175 -10.28 0.34 9.91
N PRO A 176 -9.75 0.57 11.13
CA PRO A 176 -8.41 1.13 11.31
C PRO A 176 -7.28 0.33 10.65
N ASP A 177 -7.42 -0.98 10.57
CA ASP A 177 -6.46 -1.89 9.95
C ASP A 177 -6.44 -1.77 8.42
N PHE A 178 -7.61 -1.59 7.78
CA PHE A 178 -7.71 -1.33 6.34
C PHE A 178 -7.23 0.09 6.00
N VAL A 179 -7.68 1.11 6.75
CA VAL A 179 -7.20 2.50 6.59
C VAL A 179 -5.68 2.59 6.81
N GLY A 180 -5.15 1.79 7.72
CA GLY A 180 -3.74 1.75 8.07
C GLY A 180 -2.85 0.95 7.13
N GLN A 181 -3.42 0.26 6.12
CA GLN A 181 -2.64 -0.51 5.16
C GLN A 181 -1.76 0.41 4.32
N LYS A 182 -0.45 0.21 4.45
CA LYS A 182 0.56 0.98 3.71
C LYS A 182 0.75 0.41 2.32
N SER A 183 1.17 1.25 1.39
CA SER A 183 1.63 0.76 0.09
C SER A 183 2.90 -0.07 0.27
N GLU A 184 3.12 -1.02 -0.64
CA GLU A 184 4.35 -1.81 -0.70
C GLU A 184 5.57 -0.89 -0.79
N PHE A 185 5.46 0.18 -1.56
CA PHE A 185 6.51 1.18 -1.67
C PHE A 185 6.87 1.82 -0.33
N GLU A 186 5.87 2.24 0.44
CA GLU A 186 6.08 2.78 1.79
C GLU A 186 6.71 1.76 2.74
N GLU A 187 6.23 0.51 2.71
CA GLU A 187 6.77 -0.57 3.55
C GLU A 187 8.24 -0.86 3.23
N LEU A 188 8.58 -0.98 1.95
CA LEU A 188 9.94 -1.24 1.48
C LEU A 188 10.90 -0.12 1.88
N LEU A 189 10.50 1.14 1.70
CA LEU A 189 11.34 2.29 2.06
C LEU A 189 11.57 2.37 3.58
N LYS A 190 10.51 2.12 4.38
CA LYS A 190 10.62 2.07 5.85
C LYS A 190 11.48 0.91 6.33
N ALA A 191 11.44 -0.25 5.66
CA ALA A 191 12.33 -1.38 5.96
C ALA A 191 13.81 -1.02 5.78
N GLN A 192 14.12 -0.10 4.85
CA GLN A 192 15.46 0.47 4.67
C GLN A 192 15.81 1.57 5.70
N GLY A 193 14.95 1.79 6.70
CA GLY A 193 15.12 2.79 7.76
C GLY A 193 14.95 4.24 7.30
N GLN A 194 14.26 4.45 6.18
CA GLN A 194 13.98 5.77 5.63
C GLN A 194 12.59 6.26 6.04
N CYS A 195 12.36 7.57 5.95
CA CYS A 195 11.05 8.18 6.19
C CYS A 195 10.39 8.57 4.87
N ILE A 196 9.10 8.30 4.73
CA ILE A 196 8.31 8.68 3.56
C ILE A 196 7.12 9.53 3.97
N MET A 197 6.79 10.53 3.15
CA MET A 197 5.63 11.38 3.28
C MET A 197 4.95 11.54 1.92
N PHE A 198 3.63 11.42 1.91
CA PHE A 198 2.81 11.73 0.73
C PHE A 198 2.16 13.10 0.92
N LEU A 199 2.19 13.92 -0.13
CA LEU A 199 1.51 15.22 -0.12
C LEU A 199 -0.02 15.04 -0.03
N PRO A 200 -0.78 16.02 0.47
CA PRO A 200 -2.24 15.93 0.51
C PRO A 200 -2.85 15.76 -0.89
N ASN A 201 -3.94 14.99 -0.99
CA ASN A 201 -4.80 15.00 -2.17
C ASN A 201 -5.59 16.32 -2.20
N HIS A 202 -5.66 16.96 -3.37
CA HIS A 202 -6.48 18.15 -3.63
C HIS A 202 -7.89 17.77 -4.11
#